data_AF-A0A435I8K2-F1
#
_entry.id   AF-A0A435I8K2-F1
#
_cell.length_a   1.000
_cell.length_b   1.000
_cell.length_c   1.000
_cell.angle_alpha   90.00
_cell.angle_beta   90.00
_cell.angle_gamma   90.00
#
_symmetry.space_group_name_H-M   'P 1'
#
loop_
_entity.id
_entity.type
_entity.pdbx_description
1 polymer ?
#
loop_
_entity_poly.entity_id
_entity_poly.type
_entity_poly.pdbx_seq_one_letter_code
_entity_poly.pdbx_strand_id
1 'polypeptide(L)'
;MTDIGKDIERPLGQAVRPPRAAGKLSGGAIMATVAVLVVAGISGAIALREKPFRKPQEVAVSTPKVTAAAEPAAAPPALAPAAPKPEAPVKSGGPQIIHVQTEEGDGPPKAAMVIRDPSTVGQNLKVAHIPDKALIEASETGPLPVRAADGRRPFDVYARPWSGGRGARVAIVIGGLSVSQTGTQAAIAKLPAEVTLAFAPQGNSIGRWMQAARQSGHEIVMQVPLEPFDYPKVNPGRNTLTVAASADENLKSLHWALSRTTNYTGVMNYMGARFSADAAAMEPFIAELGKRGLAYIDDGSSARSLAPDLALKDGVP
;
A
#
# COMPACT_ATOMS: atom_id res chain seq x y z
N MET A 1 -79.81 48.15 -29.60
CA MET A 1 -79.53 49.36 -28.80
C MET A 1 -79.52 48.93 -27.35
N THR A 2 -78.48 49.04 -26.53
CA THR A 2 -77.21 49.81 -26.47
C THR A 2 -76.38 49.05 -25.42
N ASP A 3 -75.10 48.76 -25.62
CA ASP A 3 -74.03 49.59 -25.03
C ASP A 3 -72.71 49.24 -25.74
N ILE A 4 -72.42 49.91 -26.86
CA ILE A 4 -71.21 49.71 -27.68
C ILE A 4 -70.00 50.47 -27.08
N GLY A 5 -70.17 51.13 -25.91
CA GLY A 5 -69.18 52.04 -25.34
C GLY A 5 -68.09 51.40 -24.48
N LYS A 6 -68.21 50.14 -24.03
CA LYS A 6 -67.30 49.58 -23.00
C LYS A 6 -66.31 48.52 -23.49
N ASP A 7 -66.38 48.08 -24.74
CA ASP A 7 -65.51 47.01 -25.25
C ASP A 7 -64.22 47.53 -25.94
N ILE A 8 -63.99 48.84 -26.02
CA ILE A 8 -62.82 49.41 -26.73
C ILE A 8 -61.58 49.57 -25.83
N GLU A 9 -61.73 49.60 -24.50
CA GLU A 9 -60.60 49.66 -23.56
C GLU A 9 -60.16 48.28 -23.01
N ARG A 10 -60.69 47.19 -23.56
CA ARG A 10 -60.44 45.85 -23.04
C ARG A 10 -59.18 45.25 -23.68
N PRO A 11 -58.10 44.96 -22.93
CA PRO A 11 -56.92 44.32 -23.51
C PRO A 11 -57.28 42.92 -24.02
N LEU A 12 -56.98 42.65 -25.29
CA LEU A 12 -57.29 41.38 -25.93
C LEU A 12 -56.56 40.20 -25.24
N GLY A 13 -57.33 39.16 -24.90
CA GLY A 13 -56.85 37.78 -24.81
C GLY A 13 -56.71 37.14 -23.43
N GLN A 14 -56.88 37.86 -22.32
CA GLN A 14 -57.03 37.21 -21.00
C GLN A 14 -58.38 36.49 -20.94
N ALA A 15 -58.36 35.15 -21.03
CA ALA A 15 -59.54 34.33 -20.78
C ALA A 15 -59.87 34.34 -19.28
N VAL A 16 -61.11 34.68 -18.94
CA VAL A 16 -61.65 34.59 -17.58
C VAL A 16 -61.63 33.12 -17.15
N ARG A 17 -60.72 32.75 -16.25
CA ARG A 17 -60.67 31.41 -15.66
C ARG A 17 -61.89 31.23 -14.74
N PRO A 18 -62.67 30.14 -14.86
CA PRO A 18 -63.72 29.85 -13.89
C PRO A 18 -63.09 29.57 -12.51
N PRO A 19 -63.79 29.89 -11.41
CA PRO A 19 -63.27 29.64 -10.07
C PRO A 19 -63.02 28.14 -9.88
N ARG A 20 -61.78 27.78 -9.53
CA ARG A 20 -61.40 26.40 -9.23
C ARG A 20 -62.16 25.92 -7.99
N ALA A 21 -62.99 24.90 -8.15
CA ALA A 21 -63.54 24.17 -7.02
C ALA A 21 -62.39 23.58 -6.18
N ALA A 22 -62.50 23.68 -4.85
CA ALA A 22 -61.53 23.11 -3.91
C ALA A 22 -61.37 21.60 -4.20
N GLY A 23 -60.18 21.21 -4.68
CA GLY A 23 -59.88 19.85 -5.06
C GLY A 23 -59.97 18.90 -3.87
N LYS A 24 -60.84 17.91 -3.95
CA LYS A 24 -60.85 16.78 -3.01
C LYS A 24 -59.52 16.03 -3.15
N LEU A 25 -58.86 15.76 -2.03
CA LEU A 25 -57.61 14.99 -1.97
C LEU A 25 -57.82 13.66 -2.72
N SER A 26 -57.11 13.49 -3.83
CA SER A 26 -57.17 12.24 -4.60
C SER A 26 -56.58 11.10 -3.77
N GLY A 27 -57.12 9.89 -3.90
CA GLY A 27 -56.60 8.72 -3.18
C GLY A 27 -55.10 8.48 -3.41
N GLY A 28 -54.56 8.93 -4.54
CA GLY A 28 -53.13 8.90 -4.83
C GLY A 28 -52.29 9.82 -3.93
N ALA A 29 -52.79 11.01 -3.59
CA ALA A 29 -52.10 11.91 -2.67
C ALA A 29 -52.06 11.35 -1.24
N ILE A 30 -53.12 10.65 -0.82
CA ILE A 30 -53.18 9.99 0.49
C ILE A 30 -52.19 8.82 0.52
N MET A 31 -52.17 7.98 -0.52
CA MET A 31 -51.21 6.86 -0.62
C MET A 31 -49.75 7.32 -0.64
N ALA A 32 -49.44 8.41 -1.35
CA ALA A 32 -48.09 8.97 -1.37
C ALA A 32 -47.66 9.48 0.02
N THR A 33 -48.57 10.13 0.75
CA THR A 33 -48.28 10.64 2.10
C THR A 33 -48.06 9.49 3.08
N VAL A 34 -48.86 8.42 3.00
CA VAL A 34 -48.68 7.21 3.81
C VAL A 34 -47.34 6.54 3.51
N ALA A 35 -46.96 6.42 2.24
CA ALA A 35 -45.67 5.83 1.86
C ALA A 35 -44.48 6.62 2.44
N VAL A 36 -44.53 7.96 2.39
CA VAL A 36 -43.49 8.82 2.99
C VAL A 36 -43.43 8.64 4.51
N LEU A 37 -44.57 8.53 5.19
CA LEU A 37 -44.62 8.30 6.63
C LEU A 37 -44.06 6.92 7.02
N VAL A 38 -44.31 5.88 6.22
CA VAL A 38 -43.75 4.54 6.44
C VAL A 38 -42.22 4.55 6.29
N VAL A 39 -41.70 5.19 5.24
CA VAL A 39 -40.26 5.30 5.03
C VAL A 39 -39.60 6.07 6.19
N ALA A 40 -40.18 7.20 6.60
CA ALA A 40 -39.67 7.98 7.72
C ALA A 40 -39.72 7.19 9.04
N GLY A 41 -40.79 6.42 9.28
CA GLY A 41 -40.92 5.55 10.44
C GLY A 41 -39.87 4.46 10.50
N ILE A 42 -39.61 3.78 9.37
CA ILE A 42 -38.57 2.73 9.29
C ILE A 42 -37.18 3.34 9.50
N SER A 43 -36.88 4.48 8.88
CA SER A 43 -35.61 5.17 9.07
C SER A 43 -35.41 5.61 10.53
N GLY A 44 -36.45 6.14 11.19
CA GLY A 44 -36.41 6.48 12.61
C GLY A 44 -36.16 5.27 13.50
N ALA A 45 -36.84 4.15 13.24
CA ALA A 45 -36.67 2.91 14.00
C ALA A 45 -35.26 2.32 13.87
N ILE A 46 -34.61 2.44 12.71
CA ILE A 46 -33.22 2.01 12.51
C ILE A 46 -32.25 2.96 13.22
N ALA A 47 -32.49 4.28 13.17
CA ALA A 47 -31.63 5.27 13.80
C ALA A 47 -31.64 5.18 15.33
N LEU A 48 -32.80 4.83 15.92
CA LEU A 48 -33.00 4.73 17.36
C LEU A 48 -32.70 3.33 17.93
N ARG A 49 -32.41 2.34 17.10
CA ARG A 49 -32.03 1.00 17.57
C ARG A 49 -30.62 1.04 18.15
N GLU A 50 -30.48 0.60 19.40
CA GLU A 50 -29.18 0.41 20.04
C GLU A 50 -28.33 -0.54 19.19
N LYS A 51 -27.14 -0.09 18.76
CA LYS A 51 -26.22 -0.83 17.89
C LYS A 51 -25.54 -1.94 18.72
N PRO A 52 -25.90 -3.22 18.58
CA PRO A 52 -25.39 -4.27 19.48
C PRO A 52 -23.95 -4.70 19.14
N PHE A 53 -23.32 -4.13 18.10
CA PHE A 53 -22.00 -4.51 17.58
C PHE A 53 -20.87 -3.50 17.87
N ARG A 54 -21.02 -2.64 18.88
CA ARG A 54 -19.92 -1.86 19.44
C ARG A 54 -19.83 -2.07 20.95
N LYS A 55 -19.52 -3.29 21.36
CA LYS A 55 -18.78 -3.47 22.63
C LYS A 55 -17.30 -3.34 22.25
N PRO A 56 -16.60 -2.26 22.63
CA PRO A 56 -15.15 -2.28 22.57
C PRO A 56 -14.71 -3.51 23.39
N GLN A 57 -13.85 -4.37 22.85
CA GLN A 57 -13.19 -5.35 23.69
C GLN A 57 -12.47 -4.58 24.80
N GLU A 58 -12.77 -4.91 26.06
CA GLU A 58 -11.97 -4.45 27.18
C GLU A 58 -10.52 -4.81 26.90
N VAL A 59 -9.68 -3.77 26.86
CA VAL A 59 -8.24 -3.93 26.76
C VAL A 59 -7.82 -4.70 28.01
N ALA A 60 -7.48 -5.98 27.84
CA ALA A 60 -6.80 -6.73 28.87
C ALA A 60 -5.42 -6.09 29.08
N VAL A 61 -5.33 -5.19 30.05
CA VAL A 61 -4.07 -4.65 30.53
C VAL A 61 -3.40 -5.74 31.33
N SER A 62 -2.51 -6.50 30.68
CA SER A 62 -1.54 -7.34 31.36
C SER A 62 -0.56 -6.43 32.09
N THR A 63 -0.85 -6.05 33.33
CA THR A 63 0.17 -5.50 34.23
C THR A 63 1.21 -6.59 34.47
N PRO A 64 2.48 -6.43 34.09
CA PRO A 64 3.51 -7.39 34.48
C PRO A 64 3.65 -7.36 36.00
N LYS A 65 3.33 -8.49 36.64
CA LYS A 65 3.67 -8.73 38.04
C LYS A 65 5.19 -8.80 38.12
N VAL A 66 5.80 -7.74 38.66
CA VAL A 66 7.19 -7.76 39.08
C VAL A 66 7.32 -8.81 40.17
N THR A 67 7.90 -9.95 39.83
CA THR A 67 8.42 -10.89 40.81
C THR A 67 9.49 -10.16 41.60
N ALA A 68 9.32 -10.08 42.91
CA ALA A 68 10.29 -9.49 43.81
C ALA A 68 11.66 -10.14 43.60
N ALA A 69 12.67 -9.32 43.35
CA ALA A 69 14.06 -9.74 43.32
C ALA A 69 14.42 -10.33 44.69
N ALA A 70 15.07 -11.49 44.66
CA ALA A 70 15.67 -12.09 45.83
C ALA A 70 16.72 -11.15 46.44
N GLU A 71 16.70 -11.10 47.76
CA GLU A 71 17.55 -10.33 48.66
C GLU A 71 19.05 -10.56 48.38
N PRO A 72 19.90 -9.51 48.25
CA PRO A 72 21.33 -9.70 48.08
C PRO A 72 21.98 -10.14 49.39
N ALA A 73 22.64 -11.30 49.36
CA ALA A 73 23.52 -11.75 50.42
C ALA A 73 24.75 -10.82 50.55
N ALA A 74 25.14 -10.58 51.80
CA ALA A 74 26.14 -9.62 52.25
C ALA A 74 27.54 -9.78 51.59
N ALA A 75 28.17 -8.63 51.32
CA ALA A 75 29.56 -8.52 50.90
C ALA A 75 30.54 -8.58 52.10
N PRO A 76 31.72 -9.22 51.96
CA PRO A 76 32.84 -9.07 52.89
C PRO A 76 33.68 -7.79 52.63
N PRO A 77 34.50 -7.35 53.60
CA PRO A 77 34.91 -5.95 53.75
C PRO A 77 36.14 -5.51 52.94
N ALA A 78 36.25 -4.19 52.86
CA ALA A 78 37.20 -3.38 52.08
C ALA A 78 38.69 -3.50 52.49
N LEU A 79 39.55 -3.36 51.49
CA LEU A 79 40.96 -2.96 51.63
C LEU A 79 41.17 -1.57 51.01
N ALA A 80 42.01 -0.79 51.68
CA ALA A 80 42.21 0.65 51.58
C ALA A 80 42.93 1.14 50.28
N PRO A 81 42.95 2.46 49.99
CA PRO A 81 43.23 3.01 48.66
C PRO A 81 44.70 3.38 48.41
N ALA A 82 45.13 3.35 47.14
CA ALA A 82 46.39 3.93 46.66
C ALA A 82 46.15 5.07 45.66
N ALA A 83 46.96 6.12 45.80
CA ALA A 83 46.86 7.44 45.17
C ALA A 83 47.41 7.51 43.72
N PRO A 84 47.23 8.63 42.97
CA PRO A 84 47.11 8.67 41.50
C PRO A 84 48.28 9.35 40.74
N LYS A 85 48.32 9.19 39.39
CA LYS A 85 48.73 10.15 38.31
C LYS A 85 49.11 9.44 36.97
N PRO A 86 49.26 10.13 35.81
CA PRO A 86 48.42 11.15 35.16
C PRO A 86 48.19 10.89 33.64
N GLU A 87 47.40 11.78 33.02
CA GLU A 87 46.94 11.86 31.61
C GLU A 87 48.03 11.85 30.50
N ALA A 88 47.67 11.39 29.29
CA ALA A 88 47.84 12.14 28.03
C ALA A 88 47.05 11.51 26.84
N PRO A 89 46.67 12.31 25.81
CA PRO A 89 45.57 12.05 24.87
C PRO A 89 46.05 11.57 23.49
N VAL A 90 45.14 11.24 22.54
CA VAL A 90 45.29 11.53 21.08
C VAL A 90 44.07 11.09 20.22
N LYS A 91 43.43 12.13 19.65
CA LYS A 91 42.94 12.37 18.27
C LYS A 91 41.74 11.62 17.67
N SER A 92 40.75 12.45 17.37
CA SER A 92 39.77 12.37 16.30
C SER A 92 40.42 12.21 14.90
N GLY A 93 39.88 11.30 14.09
CA GLY A 93 40.17 11.21 12.65
C GLY A 93 38.87 10.92 11.89
N GLY A 94 38.47 11.83 11.01
CA GLY A 94 37.33 11.67 10.10
C GLY A 94 37.60 10.62 9.00
N PRO A 95 36.58 10.27 8.19
CA PRO A 95 36.69 9.22 7.17
C PRO A 95 37.65 9.65 6.06
N GLN A 96 38.66 8.83 5.79
CA GLN A 96 39.63 9.03 4.72
C GLN A 96 39.13 8.37 3.43
N ILE A 97 39.11 9.14 2.33
CA ILE A 97 38.82 8.65 0.98
C ILE A 97 40.11 8.02 0.44
N ILE A 98 40.20 6.69 0.46
CA ILE A 98 41.31 5.97 -0.19
C ILE A 98 41.14 6.12 -1.70
N HIS A 99 41.95 6.98 -2.31
CA HIS A 99 42.09 7.04 -3.76
C HIS A 99 43.08 5.95 -4.18
N VAL A 100 42.56 4.85 -4.75
CA VAL A 100 43.40 3.88 -5.46
C VAL A 100 43.59 4.40 -6.88
N GLN A 101 44.84 4.68 -7.24
CA GLN A 101 45.24 5.09 -8.59
C GLN A 101 44.87 3.98 -9.58
N THR A 102 44.20 4.34 -10.67
CA THR A 102 43.92 3.41 -11.78
C THR A 102 45.10 3.49 -12.73
N GLU A 103 45.86 2.41 -12.85
CA GLU A 103 46.81 2.26 -13.95
C GLU A 103 46.05 2.11 -15.26
N GLU A 104 46.43 2.95 -16.21
CA GLU A 104 46.00 2.96 -17.60
C GLU A 104 46.48 1.67 -18.28
N GLY A 105 45.54 0.81 -18.69
CA GLY A 105 45.82 -0.46 -19.34
C GLY A 105 44.78 -0.75 -20.42
N ASP A 106 45.24 -0.76 -21.67
CA ASP A 106 44.48 -0.85 -22.91
C ASP A 106 43.88 -2.26 -23.13
N GLY A 107 42.72 -2.53 -22.52
CA GLY A 107 42.01 -3.79 -22.65
C GLY A 107 40.48 -3.60 -22.57
N PRO A 108 39.67 -4.51 -23.15
CA PRO A 108 38.22 -4.35 -23.22
C PRO A 108 37.62 -4.23 -21.81
N PRO A 109 36.60 -3.38 -21.60
CA PRO A 109 36.15 -3.01 -20.27
C PRO A 109 35.63 -4.26 -19.54
N LYS A 110 36.46 -4.79 -18.64
CA LYS A 110 36.00 -5.71 -17.59
C LYS A 110 34.91 -4.97 -16.84
N ALA A 111 33.73 -5.58 -16.72
CA ALA A 111 32.60 -5.03 -16.00
C ALA A 111 33.08 -4.51 -14.63
N ALA A 112 33.25 -3.19 -14.54
CA ALA A 112 33.64 -2.56 -13.30
C ALA A 112 32.49 -2.81 -12.33
N MET A 113 32.69 -3.68 -11.34
CA MET A 113 31.75 -3.82 -10.23
C MET A 113 31.81 -2.50 -9.45
N VAL A 114 30.97 -1.55 -9.84
CA VAL A 114 30.83 -0.29 -9.12
C VAL A 114 30.07 -0.59 -7.83
N ILE A 115 30.81 -0.78 -6.75
CA ILE A 115 30.24 -0.92 -5.40
C ILE A 115 29.69 0.45 -5.02
N ARG A 116 28.38 0.65 -5.20
CA ARG A 116 27.65 1.83 -4.74
C ARG A 116 26.94 1.50 -3.44
N ASP A 117 26.93 2.45 -2.51
CA ASP A 117 26.12 2.33 -1.30
C ASP A 117 24.63 2.42 -1.69
N PRO A 118 23.82 1.36 -1.50
CA PRO A 118 22.40 1.37 -1.87
C PRO A 118 21.60 2.45 -1.13
N SER A 119 22.08 2.97 0.00
CA SER A 119 21.43 4.09 0.69
C SER A 119 21.54 5.44 -0.05
N THR A 120 22.47 5.54 -1.02
CA THR A 120 22.67 6.74 -1.85
C THR A 120 21.87 6.72 -3.16
N VAL A 121 21.17 5.62 -3.46
CA VAL A 121 20.57 5.32 -4.78
C VAL A 121 19.09 5.75 -4.88
N GLY A 122 18.49 6.19 -3.78
CA GLY A 122 17.08 6.56 -3.71
C GLY A 122 16.69 7.81 -4.50
N GLN A 123 15.42 7.88 -4.93
CA GLN A 123 14.88 9.07 -5.59
C GLN A 123 14.60 10.23 -4.62
N ASN A 124 14.74 11.46 -5.12
CA ASN A 124 14.25 12.64 -4.40
C ASN A 124 12.72 12.59 -4.31
N LEU A 125 12.19 12.66 -3.08
CA LEU A 125 10.75 12.55 -2.80
C LEU A 125 9.89 13.55 -3.59
N LYS A 126 10.41 14.74 -3.94
CA LYS A 126 9.68 15.75 -4.73
C LYS A 126 9.33 15.28 -6.14
N VAL A 127 10.14 14.38 -6.71
CA VAL A 127 9.97 13.85 -8.07
C VAL A 127 9.72 12.35 -8.09
N ALA A 128 9.54 11.71 -6.93
CA ALA A 128 9.39 10.26 -6.78
C ALA A 128 8.13 9.67 -7.46
N HIS A 129 7.21 10.53 -7.92
CA HIS A 129 6.03 10.17 -8.70
C HIS A 129 6.31 10.04 -10.20
N ILE A 130 7.47 10.52 -10.66
CA ILE A 130 7.93 10.37 -12.03
C ILE A 130 8.77 9.08 -12.09
N PRO A 131 8.41 8.11 -12.96
CA PRO A 131 9.16 6.87 -13.07
C PRO A 131 10.56 7.08 -13.65
N ASP A 132 11.54 6.33 -13.15
CA ASP A 132 12.85 6.23 -13.81
C ASP A 132 12.71 5.32 -15.03
N LYS A 133 12.94 5.88 -16.22
CA LYS A 133 12.83 5.15 -17.49
C LYS A 133 13.83 3.99 -17.60
N ALA A 134 14.97 4.05 -16.90
CA ALA A 134 15.95 2.97 -16.91
C ALA A 134 15.48 1.73 -16.14
N LEU A 135 14.44 1.85 -15.32
CA LEU A 135 13.86 0.78 -14.52
C LEU A 135 12.56 0.23 -15.11
N ILE A 136 12.22 0.63 -16.33
CA ILE A 136 11.00 0.21 -17.02
C ILE A 136 11.34 -0.35 -18.38
N GLU A 137 10.93 -1.58 -18.63
CA GLU A 137 10.88 -2.16 -19.97
C GLU A 137 9.48 -2.05 -20.56
N ALA A 138 9.39 -1.83 -21.87
CA ALA A 138 8.12 -1.92 -22.59
C ALA A 138 7.84 -3.39 -22.92
N SER A 139 6.64 -3.87 -22.56
CA SER A 139 6.17 -5.21 -22.91
C SER A 139 4.78 -5.14 -23.55
N GLU A 140 4.34 -6.23 -24.17
CA GLU A 140 2.98 -6.36 -24.74
C GLU A 140 1.87 -6.13 -23.70
N THR A 141 2.14 -6.46 -22.43
CA THR A 141 1.17 -6.31 -21.32
C THR A 141 1.20 -4.92 -20.68
N GLY A 142 2.17 -4.08 -21.03
CA GLY A 142 2.41 -2.77 -20.45
C GLY A 142 3.83 -2.58 -19.90
N PRO A 143 4.08 -1.51 -19.15
CA PRO A 143 5.41 -1.24 -18.57
C PRO A 143 5.73 -2.26 -17.49
N LEU A 144 6.90 -2.90 -17.54
CA LEU A 144 7.32 -3.83 -16.50
C LEU A 144 8.58 -3.32 -15.79
N PRO A 145 8.76 -3.58 -14.49
CA PRO A 145 9.97 -3.22 -13.79
C PRO A 145 11.13 -4.09 -14.27
N VAL A 146 12.28 -3.47 -14.48
CA VAL A 146 13.53 -4.13 -14.87
C VAL A 146 14.69 -3.55 -14.07
N ARG A 147 15.75 -4.34 -13.91
CA ARG A 147 17.04 -3.82 -13.44
C ARG A 147 17.64 -2.92 -14.51
N ALA A 148 18.14 -1.76 -14.11
CA ALA A 148 18.82 -0.88 -15.04
C ALA A 148 20.15 -1.50 -15.50
N ALA A 149 20.64 -1.07 -16.68
CA ALA A 149 21.92 -1.54 -17.23
C ALA A 149 23.12 -1.26 -16.31
N ASP A 150 22.99 -0.28 -15.41
CA ASP A 150 24.01 0.06 -14.40
C ASP A 150 23.85 -0.72 -13.08
N GLY A 151 22.98 -1.74 -13.05
CA GLY A 151 22.78 -2.64 -11.93
C GLY A 151 21.78 -2.15 -10.87
N ARG A 152 21.26 -0.92 -10.99
CA ARG A 152 20.24 -0.40 -10.06
C ARG A 152 18.97 -1.24 -10.12
N ARG A 153 18.41 -1.52 -8.95
CA ARG A 153 17.16 -2.27 -8.81
C ARG A 153 15.99 -1.32 -8.51
N PRO A 154 14.77 -1.64 -8.96
CA PRO A 154 13.55 -0.96 -8.50
C PRO A 154 13.44 -0.91 -6.96
N PHE A 155 13.83 -1.98 -6.27
CA PHE A 155 13.87 -2.03 -4.81
C PHE A 155 14.70 -0.90 -4.20
N ASP A 156 15.92 -0.63 -4.70
CA ASP A 156 16.81 0.38 -4.13
C ASP A 156 16.41 1.81 -4.52
N VAL A 157 16.00 2.01 -5.78
CA VAL A 157 15.72 3.35 -6.32
C VAL A 157 14.40 3.91 -5.81
N TYR A 158 13.37 3.07 -5.70
CA TYR A 158 12.04 3.50 -5.25
C TYR A 158 11.84 3.43 -3.74
N ALA A 159 12.81 2.89 -2.99
CA ALA A 159 12.79 2.87 -1.54
C ALA A 159 12.63 4.26 -0.93
N ARG A 160 11.86 4.33 0.15
CA ARG A 160 11.77 5.56 0.96
C ARG A 160 13.07 5.72 1.77
N PRO A 161 13.74 6.89 1.70
CA PRO A 161 14.88 7.17 2.57
C PRO A 161 14.47 7.16 4.04
N TRP A 162 15.35 6.66 4.90
CA TRP A 162 15.17 6.63 6.35
C TRP A 162 16.44 7.14 7.03
N SER A 163 16.38 7.37 8.34
CA SER A 163 17.44 8.08 9.08
C SER A 163 18.80 7.36 9.15
N GLY A 164 18.87 6.07 8.80
CA GLY A 164 20.06 5.24 9.00
C GLY A 164 20.41 4.99 10.47
N GLY A 165 19.58 5.48 11.39
CA GLY A 165 19.82 5.44 12.82
C GLY A 165 19.83 4.03 13.40
N ARG A 166 20.60 3.82 14.46
CA ARG A 166 20.59 2.56 15.22
C ARG A 166 19.35 2.51 16.11
N GLY A 167 18.65 1.37 16.13
CA GLY A 167 17.49 1.17 16.99
C GLY A 167 16.49 0.15 16.44
N ALA A 168 15.45 -0.13 17.23
CA ALA A 168 14.31 -0.91 16.76
C ALA A 168 13.59 -0.16 15.64
N ARG A 169 13.20 -0.89 14.59
CA ARG A 169 12.55 -0.36 13.39
C ARG A 169 11.27 -1.11 13.14
N VAL A 170 10.25 -0.40 12.69
CA VAL A 170 8.93 -0.96 12.37
C VAL A 170 8.57 -0.47 10.97
N ALA A 171 8.14 -1.40 10.13
CA ALA A 171 7.48 -1.11 8.86
C ALA A 171 6.00 -1.48 8.99
N ILE A 172 5.13 -0.63 8.45
CA ILE A 172 3.69 -0.88 8.42
C ILE A 172 3.26 -0.81 6.96
N VAL A 173 2.61 -1.87 6.49
CA VAL A 173 2.04 -1.95 5.14
C VAL A 173 0.53 -1.90 5.23
N ILE A 174 -0.10 -0.97 4.53
CA ILE A 174 -1.56 -0.91 4.38
C ILE A 174 -1.91 -1.38 2.97
N GLY A 175 -2.63 -2.49 2.87
CA GLY A 175 -3.01 -3.10 1.59
C GLY A 175 -4.41 -2.76 1.10
N GLY A 176 -4.74 -3.31 -0.07
CA GLY A 176 -6.04 -3.12 -0.71
C GLY A 176 -6.26 -1.74 -1.35
N LEU A 177 -5.19 -0.97 -1.59
CA LEU A 177 -5.34 0.31 -2.28
C LEU A 177 -5.85 0.10 -3.70
N SER A 178 -6.51 1.13 -4.21
CA SER A 178 -7.23 1.20 -5.50
C SER A 178 -8.50 0.37 -5.62
N VAL A 179 -8.80 -0.53 -4.67
CA VAL A 179 -10.08 -1.26 -4.61
C VAL A 179 -11.23 -0.30 -4.31
N SER A 180 -11.09 0.52 -3.26
CA SER A 180 -12.03 1.59 -2.91
C SER A 180 -11.43 2.96 -3.20
N GLN A 181 -12.10 3.78 -4.02
CA GLN A 181 -11.61 5.13 -4.33
C GLN A 181 -11.56 6.02 -3.10
N THR A 182 -12.63 6.04 -2.30
CA THR A 182 -12.71 6.86 -1.08
C THR A 182 -11.77 6.36 0.00
N GLY A 183 -11.64 5.04 0.14
CA GLY A 183 -10.68 4.42 1.07
C GLY A 183 -9.24 4.75 0.71
N THR A 184 -8.88 4.63 -0.58
CA THR A 184 -7.53 4.97 -1.08
C THR A 184 -7.21 6.45 -0.89
N GLN A 185 -8.18 7.33 -1.18
CA GLN A 185 -8.04 8.77 -0.94
C GLN A 185 -7.75 9.08 0.53
N ALA A 186 -8.54 8.47 1.43
CA ALA A 186 -8.40 8.69 2.86
C ALA A 186 -7.07 8.13 3.40
N ALA A 187 -6.63 6.97 2.90
CA ALA A 187 -5.35 6.38 3.27
C ALA A 187 -4.19 7.32 2.90
N ILE A 188 -4.11 7.76 1.64
CA ILE A 188 -3.04 8.65 1.17
C ILE A 188 -3.08 10.01 1.90
N ALA A 189 -4.28 10.54 2.17
CA ALA A 189 -4.41 11.85 2.82
C ALA A 189 -4.10 11.86 4.32
N LYS A 190 -4.24 10.71 5.01
CA LYS A 190 -4.18 10.66 6.49
C LYS A 190 -3.01 9.86 7.03
N LEU A 191 -2.49 8.89 6.28
CA LEU A 191 -1.37 8.09 6.75
C LEU A 191 -0.08 8.91 6.63
N PRO A 192 0.83 8.80 7.60
CA PRO A 192 2.14 9.41 7.48
C PRO A 192 2.94 8.72 6.36
N ALA A 193 3.84 9.47 5.74
CA ALA A 193 4.56 9.05 4.54
C ALA A 193 5.47 7.82 4.77
N GLU A 194 5.79 7.51 6.02
CA GLU A 194 6.51 6.31 6.46
C GLU A 194 5.71 5.02 6.32
N VAL A 195 4.40 5.09 6.16
CA VAL A 195 3.56 3.91 5.93
C VAL A 195 3.67 3.48 4.47
N THR A 196 4.01 2.21 4.25
CA THR A 196 4.06 1.62 2.92
C THR A 196 2.65 1.27 2.45
N LEU A 197 2.39 1.50 1.17
CA LEU A 197 1.06 1.37 0.58
C LEU A 197 1.05 0.25 -0.47
N ALA A 198 0.18 -0.75 -0.29
CA ALA A 198 0.11 -1.87 -1.22
C ALA A 198 -1.11 -1.81 -2.15
N PHE A 199 -0.84 -1.85 -3.45
CA PHE A 199 -1.83 -1.67 -4.50
C PHE A 199 -2.34 -3.00 -5.03
N ALA A 200 -3.66 -3.16 -5.03
CA ALA A 200 -4.30 -4.28 -5.70
C ALA A 200 -4.34 -4.05 -7.22
N PRO A 201 -3.83 -4.96 -8.06
CA PRO A 201 -3.72 -4.78 -9.51
C PRO A 201 -5.08 -4.72 -10.22
N GLN A 202 -6.14 -5.25 -9.59
CA GLN A 202 -7.52 -5.19 -10.09
C GLN A 202 -8.23 -3.87 -9.77
N GLY A 203 -7.62 -3.02 -8.93
CA GLY A 203 -8.26 -1.77 -8.53
C GLY A 203 -8.28 -0.72 -9.64
N ASN A 204 -9.02 0.34 -9.39
CA ASN A 204 -9.29 1.40 -10.36
C ASN A 204 -8.38 2.60 -10.15
N SER A 205 -8.06 3.31 -11.23
CA SER A 205 -7.25 4.54 -11.18
C SER A 205 -5.87 4.35 -10.53
N ILE A 206 -5.26 3.17 -10.68
CA ILE A 206 -3.99 2.82 -10.01
C ILE A 206 -2.90 3.85 -10.33
N GLY A 207 -2.71 4.22 -11.60
CA GLY A 207 -1.70 5.22 -11.97
C GLY A 207 -1.88 6.58 -11.27
N ARG A 208 -3.13 7.05 -11.12
CA ARG A 208 -3.44 8.29 -10.39
C ARG A 208 -3.07 8.17 -8.91
N TRP A 209 -3.42 7.04 -8.30
CA TRP A 209 -3.16 6.81 -6.89
C TRP A 209 -1.69 6.54 -6.58
N MET A 210 -0.97 5.87 -7.48
CA MET A 210 0.48 5.73 -7.41
C MET A 210 1.14 7.12 -7.40
N GLN A 211 0.78 7.99 -8.34
CA GLN A 211 1.34 9.34 -8.39
C GLN A 211 1.06 10.11 -7.08
N ALA A 212 -0.17 10.08 -6.58
CA ALA A 212 -0.54 10.75 -5.33
C ALA A 212 0.20 10.18 -4.10
N ALA A 213 0.33 8.86 -4.02
CA ALA A 213 1.07 8.18 -2.96
C ALA A 213 2.56 8.55 -2.97
N ARG A 214 3.20 8.50 -4.15
CA ARG A 214 4.61 8.89 -4.31
C ARG A 214 4.86 10.38 -4.07
N GLN A 215 3.95 11.26 -4.50
CA GLN A 215 4.01 12.71 -4.20
C GLN A 215 3.93 12.98 -2.69
N SER A 216 3.15 12.16 -1.97
CA SER A 216 3.04 12.23 -0.51
C SER A 216 4.23 11.54 0.20
N GLY A 217 5.14 10.92 -0.55
CA GLY A 217 6.37 10.30 -0.05
C GLY A 217 6.25 8.84 0.36
N HIS A 218 5.12 8.19 0.12
CA HIS A 218 4.95 6.78 0.49
C HIS A 218 5.84 5.86 -0.35
N GLU A 219 6.33 4.81 0.30
CA GLU A 219 6.79 3.62 -0.42
C GLU A 219 5.59 2.81 -0.90
N ILE A 220 5.73 2.14 -2.04
CA ILE A 220 4.66 1.41 -2.70
C ILE A 220 5.09 -0.02 -2.98
N VAL A 221 4.17 -0.96 -2.81
CA VAL A 221 4.35 -2.37 -3.20
C VAL A 221 3.13 -2.86 -3.99
N MET A 222 3.32 -3.87 -4.83
CA MET A 222 2.25 -4.48 -5.61
C MET A 222 1.69 -5.71 -4.92
N GLN A 223 0.38 -5.74 -4.71
CA GLN A 223 -0.28 -6.81 -3.97
C GLN A 223 -0.86 -7.86 -4.94
N VAL A 224 -0.14 -8.96 -5.16
CA VAL A 224 -0.46 -9.97 -6.19
C VAL A 224 -1.43 -11.02 -5.64
N PRO A 225 -2.55 -11.31 -6.35
CA PRO A 225 -3.48 -12.37 -5.95
C PRO A 225 -2.86 -13.76 -6.13
N LEU A 226 -2.80 -14.52 -5.04
CA LEU A 226 -2.27 -15.88 -5.02
C LEU A 226 -3.34 -16.87 -4.52
N GLU A 227 -3.29 -18.11 -5.00
CA GLU A 227 -4.28 -19.15 -4.68
C GLU A 227 -4.35 -19.47 -3.17
N PRO A 228 -5.52 -19.30 -2.51
CA PRO A 228 -5.79 -19.85 -1.18
C PRO A 228 -6.19 -21.34 -1.25
N PHE A 229 -6.23 -22.04 -0.10
CA PHE A 229 -6.66 -23.45 -0.07
C PHE A 229 -8.09 -23.69 -0.58
N ASP A 230 -8.99 -22.74 -0.37
CA ASP A 230 -10.40 -22.85 -0.75
C ASP A 230 -10.69 -22.36 -2.18
N TYR A 231 -9.68 -22.21 -3.03
CA TYR A 231 -9.88 -21.84 -4.44
C TYR A 231 -10.58 -22.97 -5.21
N PRO A 232 -11.54 -22.69 -6.13
CA PRO A 232 -12.02 -21.38 -6.57
C PRO A 232 -13.21 -20.82 -5.76
N LYS A 233 -13.64 -21.48 -4.68
CA LYS A 233 -14.76 -21.01 -3.85
C LYS A 233 -14.45 -19.65 -3.21
N VAL A 234 -13.20 -19.46 -2.75
CA VAL A 234 -12.65 -18.15 -2.40
C VAL A 234 -11.73 -17.71 -3.54
N ASN A 235 -12.14 -16.71 -4.31
CA ASN A 235 -11.41 -16.23 -5.47
C ASN A 235 -10.87 -14.81 -5.23
N PRO A 236 -9.53 -14.62 -5.12
CA PRO A 236 -8.91 -13.31 -4.93
C PRO A 236 -9.16 -12.33 -6.09
N GLY A 237 -9.47 -12.83 -7.27
CA GLY A 237 -9.81 -12.03 -8.45
C GLY A 237 -9.24 -12.57 -9.75
N ARG A 238 -9.34 -11.77 -10.80
CA ARG A 238 -8.78 -12.09 -12.12
C ARG A 238 -7.27 -12.15 -12.06
N ASN A 239 -6.68 -13.04 -12.87
CA ASN A 239 -5.24 -13.30 -12.94
C ASN A 239 -4.67 -13.72 -11.58
N THR A 240 -5.45 -14.49 -10.79
CA THR A 240 -4.92 -15.19 -9.61
C THR A 240 -3.91 -16.23 -10.08
N LEU A 241 -2.72 -16.23 -9.50
CA LEU A 241 -1.72 -17.27 -9.77
C LEU A 241 -2.11 -18.54 -9.02
N THR A 242 -2.08 -19.69 -9.70
CA THR A 242 -2.55 -20.97 -9.17
C THR A 242 -1.50 -22.06 -9.32
N VAL A 243 -1.51 -23.02 -8.39
CA VAL A 243 -0.66 -24.21 -8.39
C VAL A 243 -0.98 -25.13 -9.58
N ALA A 244 -2.22 -25.10 -10.06
CA ALA A 244 -2.64 -25.90 -11.22
C ALA A 244 -2.19 -25.30 -12.57
N ALA A 245 -1.87 -24.01 -12.61
CA ALA A 245 -1.38 -23.36 -13.82
C ALA A 245 0.09 -23.68 -14.07
N SER A 246 0.48 -23.69 -15.34
CA SER A 246 1.89 -23.79 -15.71
C SER A 246 2.68 -22.56 -15.24
N ALA A 247 4.01 -22.70 -15.16
CA ALA A 247 4.89 -21.59 -14.80
C ALA A 247 4.68 -20.39 -15.74
N ASP A 248 4.58 -20.61 -17.05
CA ASP A 248 4.40 -19.54 -18.04
C ASP A 248 3.06 -18.80 -17.89
N GLU A 249 1.98 -19.52 -17.55
CA GLU A 249 0.66 -18.92 -17.30
C GLU A 249 0.65 -18.09 -16.01
N ASN A 250 1.32 -18.57 -14.96
CA ASN A 250 1.52 -17.81 -13.72
C ASN A 250 2.40 -16.57 -13.96
N LEU A 251 3.47 -16.69 -14.76
CA LEU A 251 4.32 -15.55 -15.12
C LEU A 251 3.57 -14.52 -15.96
N LYS A 252 2.71 -14.94 -16.90
CA LYS A 252 1.84 -14.03 -17.65
C LYS A 252 0.88 -13.28 -16.73
N SER A 253 0.31 -13.97 -15.74
CA SER A 253 -0.58 -13.38 -14.73
C SER A 253 0.18 -12.40 -13.82
N LEU A 254 1.41 -12.76 -13.44
CA LEU A 254 2.31 -11.89 -12.69
C LEU A 254 2.66 -10.64 -13.49
N HIS A 255 3.10 -10.76 -14.75
CA HIS A 255 3.43 -9.61 -15.60
C HIS A 255 2.25 -8.70 -15.80
N TRP A 256 1.05 -9.24 -15.98
CA TRP A 256 -0.17 -8.43 -16.01
C TRP A 256 -0.38 -7.64 -14.71
N ALA A 257 -0.11 -8.24 -13.54
CA ALA A 257 -0.24 -7.55 -12.27
C ALA A 257 0.85 -6.48 -12.08
N LEU A 258 2.09 -6.77 -12.48
CA LEU A 258 3.21 -5.83 -12.45
C LEU A 258 3.00 -4.65 -13.41
N SER A 259 2.38 -4.88 -14.58
CA SER A 259 2.19 -3.85 -15.59
C SER A 259 1.13 -2.80 -15.26
N ARG A 260 0.40 -2.98 -14.17
CA ARG A 260 -0.69 -2.08 -13.77
C ARG A 260 -0.20 -0.70 -13.34
N THR A 261 1.04 -0.59 -12.88
CA THR A 261 1.66 0.66 -12.44
C THR A 261 3.19 0.54 -12.43
N THR A 262 3.86 1.56 -11.92
CA THR A 262 5.33 1.62 -11.78
C THR A 262 5.70 2.13 -10.37
N ASN A 263 6.98 2.39 -10.11
CA ASN A 263 7.49 3.07 -8.91
C ASN A 263 7.21 2.33 -7.59
N TYR A 264 7.16 1.01 -7.62
CA TYR A 264 7.06 0.16 -6.44
C TYR A 264 8.37 -0.60 -6.19
N THR A 265 8.63 -0.93 -4.93
CA THR A 265 9.88 -1.58 -4.48
C THR A 265 9.79 -3.10 -4.53
N GLY A 266 8.60 -3.66 -4.43
CA GLY A 266 8.40 -5.10 -4.33
C GLY A 266 6.97 -5.56 -4.56
N VAL A 267 6.79 -6.85 -4.36
CA VAL A 267 5.51 -7.55 -4.42
C VAL A 267 5.17 -8.07 -3.03
N MET A 268 3.89 -8.03 -2.66
CA MET A 268 3.35 -8.74 -1.52
C MET A 268 2.23 -9.68 -1.95
N ASN A 269 2.00 -10.75 -1.20
CA ASN A 269 0.88 -11.64 -1.47
C ASN A 269 -0.47 -11.02 -1.08
N TYR A 270 -1.51 -11.42 -1.79
CA TYR A 270 -2.90 -11.32 -1.35
C TYR A 270 -3.46 -12.73 -1.28
N MET A 271 -3.71 -13.18 -0.05
CA MET A 271 -3.96 -14.60 0.25
C MET A 271 -2.75 -15.46 -0.16
N GLY A 272 -2.96 -16.58 -0.87
CA GLY A 272 -1.83 -17.39 -1.36
C GLY A 272 -1.36 -18.52 -0.46
N ALA A 273 -2.08 -18.86 0.61
CA ALA A 273 -1.61 -19.87 1.55
C ALA A 273 -1.33 -21.25 0.92
N ARG A 274 -2.00 -21.59 -0.18
CA ARG A 274 -1.74 -22.81 -0.96
C ARG A 274 -0.60 -22.60 -1.94
N PHE A 275 -0.60 -21.49 -2.67
CA PHE A 275 0.45 -21.15 -3.63
C PHE A 275 1.84 -21.04 -2.97
N SER A 276 1.93 -20.34 -1.84
CA SER A 276 3.20 -20.11 -1.15
C SER A 276 3.81 -21.37 -0.53
N ALA A 277 3.01 -22.43 -0.35
CA ALA A 277 3.45 -23.72 0.17
C ALA A 277 3.83 -24.71 -0.94
N ASP A 278 3.65 -24.35 -2.21
CA ASP A 278 3.97 -25.20 -3.35
C ASP A 278 5.29 -24.74 -4.00
N ALA A 279 6.31 -25.59 -3.97
CA ALA A 279 7.63 -25.24 -4.49
C ALA A 279 7.63 -25.03 -6.00
N ALA A 280 6.87 -25.84 -6.76
CA ALA A 280 6.86 -25.80 -8.21
C ALA A 280 6.21 -24.51 -8.74
N ALA A 281 5.23 -23.97 -8.01
CA ALA A 281 4.59 -22.70 -8.32
C ALA A 281 5.39 -21.50 -7.79
N MET A 282 5.94 -21.60 -6.57
CA MET A 282 6.59 -20.48 -5.89
C MET A 282 8.00 -20.18 -6.40
N GLU A 283 8.76 -21.20 -6.83
CA GLU A 283 10.14 -21.01 -7.31
C GLU A 283 10.23 -20.12 -8.58
N PRO A 284 9.47 -20.37 -9.67
CA PRO A 284 9.47 -19.49 -10.83
C PRO A 284 8.99 -18.07 -10.50
N PHE A 285 8.04 -17.94 -9.57
CA PHE A 285 7.52 -16.65 -9.13
C PHE A 285 8.60 -15.82 -8.44
N ILE A 286 9.31 -16.39 -7.46
CA ILE A 286 10.40 -15.71 -6.75
C ILE A 286 11.58 -15.39 -7.68
N ALA A 287 11.97 -16.34 -8.53
CA ALA A 287 13.05 -16.14 -9.50
C ALA A 287 12.77 -14.95 -10.43
N GLU A 288 11.53 -14.78 -10.88
CA GLU A 288 11.15 -13.63 -11.72
C GLU A 288 11.22 -12.29 -10.96
N LEU A 289 10.87 -12.26 -9.66
CA LEU A 289 11.05 -11.06 -8.83
C LEU A 289 12.53 -10.70 -8.68
N GLY A 290 13.38 -11.71 -8.46
CA GLY A 290 14.83 -11.55 -8.40
C GLY A 290 15.41 -10.98 -9.68
N LYS A 291 15.03 -11.53 -10.84
CA LYS A 291 15.41 -11.02 -12.16
C LYS A 291 15.02 -9.55 -12.34
N ARG A 292 13.85 -9.15 -11.87
CA ARG A 292 13.34 -7.77 -11.98
C ARG A 292 13.89 -6.80 -10.93
N GLY A 293 14.57 -7.32 -9.90
CA GLY A 293 15.12 -6.49 -8.82
C GLY A 293 14.04 -5.97 -7.87
N LEU A 294 13.01 -6.77 -7.65
CA LEU A 294 11.92 -6.50 -6.71
C LEU A 294 12.16 -7.27 -5.41
N ALA A 295 11.67 -6.74 -4.29
CA ALA A 295 11.53 -7.48 -3.04
C ALA A 295 10.25 -8.33 -3.02
N TYR A 296 10.22 -9.31 -2.12
CA TYR A 296 9.02 -10.07 -1.79
C TYR A 296 8.66 -9.92 -0.32
N ILE A 297 7.45 -9.46 -0.03
CA ILE A 297 6.91 -9.33 1.32
C ILE A 297 5.85 -10.40 1.52
N ASP A 298 6.19 -11.41 2.31
CA ASP A 298 5.22 -12.38 2.79
C ASP A 298 4.40 -11.78 3.95
N ASP A 299 3.08 -11.75 3.82
CA ASP A 299 2.18 -11.25 4.86
C ASP A 299 2.06 -12.19 6.08
N GLY A 300 2.69 -13.37 6.03
CA GLY A 300 2.74 -14.33 7.12
C GLY A 300 1.43 -15.07 7.34
N SER A 301 0.46 -14.96 6.42
CA SER A 301 -0.83 -15.66 6.53
C SER A 301 -0.72 -17.18 6.39
N SER A 302 0.42 -17.69 5.91
CA SER A 302 0.70 -19.13 5.82
C SER A 302 2.00 -19.50 6.55
N ALA A 303 1.87 -20.31 7.61
CA ALA A 303 3.02 -20.86 8.34
C ALA A 303 3.85 -21.86 7.51
N ARG A 304 3.36 -22.26 6.32
CA ARG A 304 4.04 -23.20 5.42
C ARG A 304 4.65 -22.51 4.20
N SER A 305 4.74 -21.19 4.22
CA SER A 305 5.32 -20.44 3.11
C SER A 305 6.78 -20.85 2.89
N LEU A 306 7.11 -21.20 1.65
CA LEU A 306 8.47 -21.50 1.19
C LEU A 306 9.20 -20.22 0.72
N ALA A 307 8.54 -19.06 0.79
CA ALA A 307 9.09 -17.81 0.30
C ALA A 307 10.44 -17.42 0.94
N PRO A 308 10.66 -17.56 2.26
CA PRO A 308 11.94 -17.16 2.86
C PRO A 308 13.14 -17.93 2.29
N ASP A 309 12.99 -19.25 2.13
CA ASP A 309 14.07 -20.11 1.64
C ASP A 309 14.36 -19.87 0.16
N LEU A 310 13.31 -19.71 -0.66
CA LEU A 310 13.44 -19.43 -2.09
C LEU A 310 13.99 -18.01 -2.34
N ALA A 311 13.56 -17.03 -1.55
CA ALA A 311 14.03 -15.65 -1.69
C ALA A 311 15.54 -15.53 -1.40
N LEU A 312 16.03 -16.24 -0.38
CA LEU A 312 17.47 -16.33 -0.09
C LEU A 312 18.26 -16.97 -1.23
N LYS A 313 17.71 -18.02 -1.85
CA LYS A 313 18.34 -18.70 -3.01
C LYS A 313 18.50 -17.76 -4.21
N ASP A 314 17.48 -16.97 -4.52
CA ASP A 314 17.43 -16.13 -5.73
C ASP A 314 17.87 -14.67 -5.50
N GLY A 315 18.31 -14.32 -4.29
CA GLY A 315 18.77 -12.98 -3.94
C GLY A 315 17.65 -11.94 -3.95
N VAL A 316 16.43 -12.36 -3.59
CA VAL A 316 15.25 -11.51 -3.42
C VAL A 316 15.21 -10.99 -1.99
N PRO A 317 15.18 -9.65 -1.78
CA PRO A 317 15.02 -9.06 -0.46
C PRO A 317 13.65 -9.32 0.17
#